data_AF-V9DHK9-F1
#
_entry.id   AF-V9DHK9-F1
#
_cell.length_a   1.000
_cell.length_b   1.000
_cell.length_c   1.000
_cell.angle_alpha   90.00
_cell.angle_beta   90.00
_cell.angle_gamma   90.00
#
_symmetry.space_group_name_H-M   'P 1'
#
loop_
_entity.id
_entity.type
_entity.pdbx_description
1 polymer ?
#
loop_
_entity_poly.entity_id
_entity_poly.type
_entity_poly.pdbx_seq_one_letter_code
_entity_poly.pdbx_strand_id
1 'polypeptide(L)'
;MQLVKTLSVMALATGAVVAMPAAHHKREWRGGGNRWWQPEVVVSATPTFDGNFFNRPTPEESTPTPAEAPEETSAPADSWAPAAPSATPTSAPADTGASGGQGNYMAVVSKMRAAGGLPSFTQDSTLEANALKTSTESTNGLQHQLNPGTFAQVLAPGSVDNFESVYVGGWLCEIPSLPGLNGICSTAAQGWDHSNGETGHADVLSSTKYSKIGCAISGTGVWACDLA
;
A
#
# COMPACT_ATOMS: atom_id res chain seq x y z
N MET A 1 75.26 -19.11 -36.93
CA MET A 1 74.28 -19.86 -36.11
C MET A 1 74.47 -19.45 -34.66
N GLN A 2 73.57 -18.64 -34.10
CA GLN A 2 73.41 -18.56 -32.64
C GLN A 2 71.98 -18.10 -32.34
N LEU A 3 71.29 -18.99 -31.65
CA LEU A 3 69.87 -19.00 -31.37
C LEU A 3 69.68 -18.41 -29.97
N VAL A 4 69.10 -17.21 -29.86
CA VAL A 4 68.77 -16.63 -28.55
C VAL A 4 67.34 -17.03 -28.23
N LYS A 5 67.19 -18.01 -27.33
CA LYS A 5 65.91 -18.45 -26.76
C LYS A 5 65.58 -17.62 -25.51
N THR A 6 64.42 -16.99 -25.57
CA THR A 6 63.45 -16.61 -24.53
C THR A 6 63.75 -16.91 -23.06
N LEU A 7 63.39 -15.96 -22.19
CA LEU A 7 62.70 -16.19 -20.91
C LEU A 7 61.95 -14.90 -20.50
N SER A 8 60.65 -14.82 -20.82
CA SER A 8 59.73 -13.83 -20.22
C SER A 8 59.06 -14.47 -19.02
N VAL A 9 59.29 -13.90 -17.83
CA VAL A 9 58.63 -14.28 -16.58
C VAL A 9 57.30 -13.52 -16.51
N MET A 10 56.19 -14.20 -16.78
CA MET A 10 54.85 -13.70 -16.48
C MET A 10 54.58 -13.91 -14.99
N ALA A 11 54.54 -12.82 -14.22
CA ALA A 11 54.10 -12.83 -12.83
C ALA A 11 52.56 -12.88 -12.78
N LEU A 12 52.01 -14.01 -12.30
CA LEU A 12 50.61 -14.14 -11.92
C LEU A 12 50.39 -13.46 -10.57
N ALA A 13 49.83 -12.26 -10.58
CA ALA A 13 49.28 -11.62 -9.39
C ALA A 13 47.86 -12.15 -9.15
N THR A 14 47.72 -13.08 -8.21
CA THR A 14 46.41 -13.49 -7.67
C THR A 14 45.85 -12.35 -6.82
N GLY A 15 44.93 -11.58 -7.40
CA GLY A 15 44.16 -10.58 -6.66
C GLY A 15 43.15 -11.26 -5.74
N ALA A 16 43.34 -11.12 -4.43
CA ALA A 16 42.33 -11.48 -3.45
C ALA A 16 41.17 -10.49 -3.55
N VAL A 17 40.00 -10.97 -4.00
CA VAL A 17 38.77 -10.19 -3.97
C VAL A 17 38.26 -10.23 -2.54
N VAL A 18 38.53 -9.17 -1.77
CA VAL A 18 37.89 -8.97 -0.47
C VAL A 18 36.44 -8.58 -0.73
N ALA A 19 35.53 -9.54 -0.60
CA ALA A 19 34.10 -9.26 -0.56
C ALA A 19 33.83 -8.43 0.71
N MET A 20 33.64 -7.12 0.54
CA MET A 20 33.10 -6.28 1.59
C MET A 20 31.65 -6.72 1.85
N PRO A 21 31.22 -6.88 3.11
CA PRO A 21 29.81 -7.08 3.41
C PRO A 21 29.04 -5.87 2.91
N ALA A 22 28.01 -6.11 2.09
CA ALA A 22 27.06 -5.08 1.71
C ALA A 22 26.47 -4.48 2.98
N ALA A 23 26.86 -3.26 3.31
CA ALA A 23 26.21 -2.48 4.35
C ALA A 23 24.78 -2.23 3.88
N HIS A 24 23.83 -3.00 4.42
CA HIS A 24 22.41 -2.71 4.33
C HIS A 24 22.18 -1.38 5.04
N HIS A 25 22.23 -0.28 4.27
CA HIS A 25 21.76 1.01 4.75
C HIS A 25 20.27 0.88 5.07
N LYS A 26 19.96 0.85 6.36
CA LYS A 26 18.61 0.91 6.90
C LYS A 26 17.94 2.17 6.34
N ARG A 27 16.93 2.02 5.49
CA ARG A 27 16.19 3.13 4.88
C ARG A 27 15.22 3.70 5.91
N GLU A 28 15.77 4.35 6.92
CA GLU A 28 14.98 5.01 7.97
C GLU A 28 14.66 6.44 7.48
N TRP A 29 13.46 6.60 6.92
CA TRP A 29 12.95 7.91 6.49
C TRP A 29 11.89 8.36 7.49
N ARG A 30 12.19 9.43 8.23
CA ARG A 30 11.26 10.06 9.16
C ARG A 30 10.22 10.88 8.39
N GLY A 31 9.25 10.19 7.78
CA GLY A 31 7.98 10.78 7.35
C GLY A 31 6.95 10.60 8.47
N GLY A 32 6.37 11.70 8.96
CA GLY A 32 5.51 11.70 10.14
C GLY A 32 4.34 10.71 10.07
N GLY A 33 4.28 9.83 11.06
CA GLY A 33 3.21 8.86 11.22
C GLY A 33 1.81 9.49 11.37
N ASN A 34 0.87 8.87 10.67
CA ASN A 34 -0.43 8.41 11.17
C ASN A 34 -1.32 9.46 11.87
N ARG A 35 -2.00 10.33 11.12
CA ARG A 35 -3.17 11.05 11.63
C ARG A 35 -4.24 11.49 10.60
N TRP A 36 -4.38 10.80 9.48
CA TRP A 36 -5.24 11.29 8.39
C TRP A 36 -6.33 10.30 7.96
N TRP A 37 -7.07 9.76 8.93
CA TRP A 37 -8.40 9.17 8.69
C TRP A 37 -9.32 9.48 9.88
N GLN A 38 -9.73 10.74 9.97
CA GLN A 38 -10.95 11.17 10.65
C GLN A 38 -11.64 12.16 9.71
N PRO A 39 -12.92 12.01 9.36
CA PRO A 39 -13.68 13.11 8.79
C PRO A 39 -13.83 14.16 9.90
N GLU A 40 -13.06 15.24 9.85
CA GLU A 40 -13.30 16.40 10.71
C GLU A 40 -14.63 17.03 10.31
N VAL A 41 -15.68 16.73 11.10
CA VAL A 41 -16.84 17.60 11.20
C VAL A 41 -16.33 18.89 11.85
N VAL A 42 -16.03 19.90 11.04
CA VAL A 42 -15.66 21.24 11.52
C VAL A 42 -16.90 21.88 12.15
N VAL A 43 -17.17 21.56 13.41
CA VAL A 43 -18.03 22.41 14.25
C VAL A 43 -17.17 23.60 14.65
N SER A 44 -17.29 24.68 13.89
CA SER A 44 -16.69 25.97 14.25
C SER A 44 -17.44 26.55 15.46
N ALA A 45 -17.04 26.18 16.67
CA ALA A 45 -17.43 26.86 17.89
C ALA A 45 -16.31 27.85 18.28
N THR A 46 -16.58 29.14 18.12
CA THR A 46 -15.78 30.24 18.66
C THR A 46 -15.70 30.15 20.19
N PRO A 47 -14.51 30.14 20.82
CA PRO A 47 -14.41 30.26 22.26
C PRO A 47 -14.55 31.72 22.67
N THR A 48 -15.68 32.07 23.30
CA THR A 48 -15.78 33.30 24.10
C THR A 48 -15.31 32.97 25.51
N PHE A 49 -14.21 33.61 25.91
CA PHE A 49 -13.61 33.47 27.24
C PHE A 49 -14.32 34.42 28.20
N ASP A 50 -15.28 33.90 28.98
CA ASP A 50 -15.84 34.61 30.13
C ASP A 50 -15.70 33.74 31.37
N GLY A 51 -14.92 34.25 32.33
CA GLY A 51 -14.68 33.60 33.61
C GLY A 51 -15.92 33.62 34.47
N ASN A 52 -16.41 32.43 34.85
CA ASN A 52 -17.21 32.22 36.05
C ASN A 52 -17.14 30.74 36.45
N PHE A 53 -16.10 30.41 37.22
CA PHE A 53 -16.05 29.17 38.00
C PHE A 53 -17.04 29.30 39.17
N PHE A 54 -17.83 28.25 39.42
CA PHE A 54 -18.96 28.14 40.38
C PHE A 54 -20.37 28.40 39.82
N ASN A 55 -20.84 27.50 38.94
CA ASN A 55 -22.21 27.00 39.01
C ASN A 55 -22.30 25.62 38.34
N ARG A 56 -22.55 24.57 39.12
CA ARG A 56 -22.73 23.19 38.64
C ARG A 56 -24.24 22.93 38.51
N PRO A 57 -24.78 22.70 37.30
CA PRO A 57 -26.14 22.19 37.17
C PRO A 57 -26.17 20.70 37.54
N THR A 58 -27.22 20.33 38.26
CA THR A 58 -27.63 18.97 38.59
C THR A 58 -27.84 18.14 37.32
N PRO A 59 -27.46 16.84 37.28
CA PRO A 59 -27.82 15.96 36.18
C PRO A 59 -29.35 15.75 36.16
N GLU A 60 -30.01 16.13 35.08
CA GLU A 60 -31.41 15.74 34.85
C GLU A 60 -31.47 14.25 34.48
N GLU A 61 -32.29 13.55 35.25
CA GLU A 61 -32.61 12.13 35.15
C GLU A 61 -33.43 11.89 33.87
N SER A 62 -32.91 11.08 32.95
CA SER A 62 -33.61 10.72 31.72
C SER A 62 -34.66 9.64 32.02
N THR A 63 -35.93 10.01 31.82
CA THR A 63 -37.11 9.13 31.89
C THR A 63 -37.01 7.98 30.87
N PRO A 64 -37.31 6.72 31.24
CA PRO A 64 -37.34 5.61 30.28
C PRO A 64 -38.61 5.61 29.41
N THR A 65 -38.42 5.36 28.12
CA THR A 65 -39.47 5.13 27.11
C THR A 65 -40.14 3.77 27.32
N PRO A 66 -41.49 3.64 27.22
CA PRO A 66 -42.19 2.36 27.34
C PRO A 66 -41.88 1.36 26.22
N ALA A 67 -41.75 0.10 26.62
CA ALA A 67 -41.58 -1.07 25.77
C ALA A 67 -42.89 -1.49 25.08
N GLU A 68 -42.82 -1.79 23.79
CA GLU A 68 -43.90 -2.40 23.01
C GLU A 68 -43.64 -3.91 22.88
N ALA A 69 -44.72 -4.69 23.03
CA ALA A 69 -44.75 -6.14 23.17
C ALA A 69 -44.83 -6.87 21.82
N PRO A 70 -44.65 -8.21 21.76
CA PRO A 70 -44.22 -8.93 20.57
C PRO A 70 -45.38 -9.45 19.71
N GLU A 71 -45.15 -9.57 18.40
CA GLU A 71 -45.95 -10.44 17.52
C GLU A 71 -45.12 -11.67 17.12
N GLU A 72 -45.69 -12.85 17.40
CA GLU A 72 -45.23 -14.16 16.94
C GLU A 72 -45.77 -14.50 15.55
N THR A 73 -45.21 -15.58 14.97
CA THR A 73 -45.76 -16.46 13.90
C THR A 73 -45.23 -16.08 12.49
N SER A 74 -44.63 -16.94 11.66
CA SER A 74 -44.64 -18.41 11.52
C SER A 74 -43.42 -18.88 10.70
N ALA A 75 -42.99 -20.13 10.88
CA ALA A 75 -42.14 -20.86 9.92
C ALA A 75 -42.93 -21.27 8.66
N PRO A 76 -42.26 -21.57 7.53
CA PRO A 76 -42.02 -22.98 7.25
C PRO A 76 -40.62 -23.29 6.66
N ALA A 77 -40.27 -24.57 6.76
CA ALA A 77 -39.18 -25.23 6.05
C ALA A 77 -39.46 -25.27 4.54
N ASP A 78 -38.44 -25.10 3.69
CA ASP A 78 -37.93 -26.22 2.90
C ASP A 78 -36.62 -25.89 2.20
N SER A 79 -35.83 -26.96 2.09
CA SER A 79 -34.68 -27.15 1.22
C SER A 79 -34.91 -26.58 -0.18
N TRP A 80 -33.86 -26.02 -0.79
CA TRP A 80 -33.36 -26.37 -2.14
C TRP A 80 -32.12 -25.51 -2.42
N ALA A 81 -30.96 -26.16 -2.43
CA ALA A 81 -29.72 -25.59 -2.92
C ALA A 81 -29.68 -25.67 -4.46
N PRO A 82 -29.49 -24.56 -5.18
CA PRO A 82 -28.96 -24.62 -6.54
C PRO A 82 -27.43 -24.73 -6.46
N ALA A 83 -26.88 -25.67 -7.22
CA ALA A 83 -25.45 -25.89 -7.38
C ALA A 83 -24.73 -24.58 -7.77
N ALA A 84 -23.65 -24.28 -7.06
CA ALA A 84 -22.74 -23.21 -7.42
C ALA A 84 -22.20 -23.45 -8.85
N PRO A 85 -22.34 -22.51 -9.80
CA PRO A 85 -21.62 -22.63 -11.04
C PRO A 85 -20.12 -22.52 -10.75
N SER A 86 -19.39 -23.56 -11.15
CA SER A 86 -17.93 -23.59 -11.17
C SER A 86 -17.42 -22.35 -11.90
N ALA A 87 -16.67 -21.50 -11.21
CA ALA A 87 -16.05 -20.32 -11.80
C ALA A 87 -15.00 -20.80 -12.81
N THR A 88 -15.33 -20.70 -14.09
CA THR A 88 -14.38 -20.77 -15.19
C THR A 88 -13.37 -19.62 -15.02
N PRO A 89 -12.06 -19.83 -15.22
CA PRO A 89 -11.11 -18.72 -15.22
C PRO A 89 -11.46 -17.78 -16.39
N THR A 90 -12.06 -16.64 -16.08
CA THR A 90 -12.17 -15.52 -17.03
C THR A 90 -10.76 -15.05 -17.33
N SER A 91 -10.37 -15.16 -18.60
CA SER A 91 -9.13 -14.64 -19.14
C SER A 91 -8.90 -13.20 -18.70
N ALA A 92 -7.67 -12.93 -18.24
CA ALA A 92 -7.21 -11.59 -17.89
C ALA A 92 -7.53 -10.59 -19.03
N PRO A 93 -7.88 -9.33 -18.71
CA PRO A 93 -8.01 -8.29 -19.72
C PRO A 93 -6.68 -8.15 -20.47
N ALA A 94 -6.76 -8.10 -21.79
CA ALA A 94 -5.61 -7.83 -22.63
C ALA A 94 -5.07 -6.42 -22.34
N ASP A 95 -3.75 -6.34 -22.17
CA ASP A 95 -2.95 -5.11 -22.14
C ASP A 95 -3.25 -4.24 -23.37
N THR A 96 -4.06 -3.20 -23.20
CA THR A 96 -4.10 -2.06 -24.12
C THR A 96 -3.32 -0.93 -23.48
N GLY A 97 -2.01 -0.97 -23.65
CA GLY A 97 -1.12 0.09 -23.19
C GLY A 97 -1.36 1.41 -23.93
N ALA A 98 -1.34 2.52 -23.19
CA ALA A 98 -0.36 3.60 -23.35
C ALA A 98 -0.66 4.80 -22.40
N SER A 99 0.14 4.94 -21.34
CA SER A 99 0.62 6.25 -20.85
C SER A 99 1.82 6.08 -19.92
N GLY A 100 3.02 6.42 -20.41
CA GLY A 100 4.17 6.75 -19.55
C GLY A 100 4.96 5.58 -18.93
N GLY A 101 5.44 4.64 -19.75
CA GLY A 101 6.34 3.52 -19.41
C GLY A 101 6.99 3.49 -18.02
N GLN A 102 6.37 2.75 -17.10
CA GLN A 102 6.87 2.48 -15.74
C GLN A 102 6.53 1.05 -15.31
N GLY A 103 7.15 0.07 -15.96
CA GLY A 103 7.10 -1.35 -15.56
C GLY A 103 5.71 -2.00 -15.58
N ASN A 104 5.66 -3.32 -15.57
CA ASN A 104 4.40 -4.06 -15.48
C ASN A 104 3.87 -4.06 -14.03
N TYR A 105 3.64 -2.88 -13.44
CA TYR A 105 3.22 -2.77 -12.05
C TYR A 105 1.85 -3.46 -11.84
N MET A 106 0.97 -3.40 -12.86
CA MET A 106 -0.32 -4.06 -12.83
C MET A 106 -0.21 -5.59 -12.76
N ALA A 107 0.82 -6.22 -13.31
CA ALA A 107 1.04 -7.66 -13.09
C ALA A 107 1.34 -7.98 -11.63
N VAL A 108 2.13 -7.15 -10.94
CA VAL A 108 2.40 -7.32 -9.50
C VAL A 108 1.11 -7.13 -8.70
N VAL A 109 0.39 -6.03 -8.95
CA VAL A 109 -0.90 -5.74 -8.29
C VAL A 109 -1.87 -6.91 -8.47
N SER A 110 -2.05 -7.35 -9.71
CA SER A 110 -3.00 -8.44 -10.04
C SER A 110 -2.59 -9.76 -9.41
N LYS A 111 -1.30 -10.11 -9.46
CA LYS A 111 -0.75 -11.31 -8.81
C LYS A 111 -1.05 -11.31 -7.31
N MET A 112 -0.78 -10.20 -6.63
CA MET A 112 -0.93 -10.12 -5.18
C MET A 112 -2.39 -10.05 -4.75
N ARG A 113 -3.25 -9.36 -5.48
CA ARG A 113 -4.70 -9.35 -5.21
C ARG A 113 -5.31 -10.72 -5.43
N ALA A 114 -4.94 -11.42 -6.50
CA ALA A 114 -5.37 -12.79 -6.75
C ALA A 114 -4.90 -13.74 -5.64
N ALA A 115 -3.65 -13.64 -5.19
CA ALA A 115 -3.13 -14.43 -4.08
C ALA A 115 -3.90 -14.19 -2.77
N GLY A 116 -4.36 -12.96 -2.54
CA GLY A 116 -5.20 -12.60 -1.39
C GLY A 116 -6.70 -12.89 -1.55
N GLY A 117 -7.14 -13.43 -2.70
CA GLY A 117 -8.56 -13.66 -2.98
C GLY A 117 -9.38 -12.37 -3.16
N LEU A 118 -8.72 -11.27 -3.56
CA LEU A 118 -9.33 -9.96 -3.73
C LEU A 118 -9.73 -9.71 -5.20
N PRO A 119 -10.81 -8.96 -5.47
CA PRO A 119 -11.17 -8.56 -6.83
C PRO A 119 -10.04 -7.75 -7.50
N SER A 120 -9.73 -7.99 -8.77
CA SER A 120 -8.70 -7.20 -9.47
C SER A 120 -9.04 -5.72 -9.53
N PHE A 121 -8.02 -4.85 -9.45
CA PHE A 121 -8.19 -3.45 -9.79
C PHE A 121 -8.21 -3.25 -11.31
N THR A 122 -8.94 -2.23 -11.75
CA THR A 122 -8.83 -1.69 -13.10
C THR A 122 -7.78 -0.58 -13.11
N GLN A 123 -6.84 -0.63 -14.05
CA GLN A 123 -5.89 0.44 -14.28
C GLN A 123 -6.62 1.71 -14.75
N ASP A 124 -6.35 2.85 -14.13
CA ASP A 124 -7.00 4.12 -14.45
C ASP A 124 -5.96 5.21 -14.75
N SER A 125 -5.97 5.73 -15.98
CA SER A 125 -4.99 6.71 -16.46
C SER A 125 -5.06 8.05 -15.73
N THR A 126 -6.22 8.41 -15.16
CA THR A 126 -6.34 9.63 -14.35
C THR A 126 -5.63 9.43 -13.02
N LEU A 127 -5.80 8.26 -12.38
CA LEU A 127 -5.07 7.93 -11.16
C LEU A 127 -3.56 7.81 -11.40
N GLU A 128 -3.11 7.32 -12.56
CA GLU A 128 -1.69 7.31 -12.91
C GLU A 128 -1.11 8.71 -13.05
N ALA A 129 -1.85 9.61 -13.70
CA ALA A 129 -1.44 11.01 -13.81
C ALA A 129 -1.36 11.69 -12.44
N ASN A 130 -2.33 11.41 -11.56
CA ASN A 130 -2.33 11.89 -10.18
C ASN A 130 -1.12 11.34 -9.40
N ALA A 131 -0.85 10.03 -9.51
CA ALA A 131 0.28 9.39 -8.86
C ALA A 131 1.62 9.96 -9.37
N LEU A 132 1.75 10.21 -10.67
CA LEU A 132 2.97 10.80 -11.25
C LEU A 132 3.19 12.21 -10.73
N LYS A 133 2.12 13.01 -10.60
CA LYS A 133 2.17 14.34 -10.02
C LYS A 133 2.64 14.28 -8.56
N THR A 134 2.02 13.44 -7.73
CA THR A 134 2.44 13.25 -6.34
C THR A 134 3.88 12.79 -6.23
N SER A 135 4.30 11.83 -7.05
CA SER A 135 5.68 11.37 -7.09
C SER A 135 6.64 12.51 -7.43
N THR A 136 6.32 13.32 -8.44
CA THR A 136 7.14 14.46 -8.88
C THR A 136 7.26 15.54 -7.80
N GLU A 137 6.19 15.76 -7.04
CA GLU A 137 6.15 16.77 -5.97
C GLU A 137 6.78 16.28 -4.66
N SER A 138 7.01 14.97 -4.50
CA SER A 138 7.66 14.33 -3.34
C SER A 138 9.19 14.53 -3.33
N THR A 139 9.63 15.80 -3.31
CA THR A 139 11.05 16.18 -3.37
C THR A 139 11.77 16.16 -2.03
N ASN A 140 11.03 16.22 -0.92
CA ASN A 140 11.54 16.27 0.45
C ASN A 140 10.88 15.20 1.33
N GLY A 141 10.88 13.95 0.87
CA GLY A 141 10.25 12.81 1.54
C GLY A 141 8.87 12.45 0.96
N LEU A 142 8.15 11.58 1.65
CA LEU A 142 6.84 11.07 1.22
C LEU A 142 5.76 12.12 1.52
N GLN A 143 5.27 12.81 0.48
CA GLN A 143 4.27 13.86 0.60
C GLN A 143 2.95 13.38 0.01
N HIS A 144 2.00 13.04 0.87
CA HIS A 144 0.66 12.68 0.42
C HIS A 144 -0.06 13.88 -0.21
N GLN A 145 -0.71 13.64 -1.34
CA GLN A 145 -1.54 14.61 -2.04
C GLN A 145 -2.71 13.89 -2.70
N LEU A 146 -3.89 13.98 -2.10
CA LEU A 146 -5.13 13.43 -2.67
C LEU A 146 -5.63 14.36 -3.79
N ASN A 147 -5.16 14.12 -5.01
CA ASN A 147 -5.62 14.82 -6.21
C ASN A 147 -7.10 14.44 -6.52
N PRO A 148 -7.85 15.27 -7.27
CA PRO A 148 -9.24 14.97 -7.59
C PRO A 148 -9.43 13.57 -8.19
N GLY A 149 -10.39 12.82 -7.63
CA GLY A 149 -10.66 11.43 -8.01
C GLY A 149 -9.87 10.38 -7.23
N THR A 150 -8.81 10.78 -6.50
CA THR A 150 -8.08 9.89 -5.59
C THR A 150 -8.81 9.79 -4.25
N PHE A 151 -9.16 8.56 -3.83
CA PHE A 151 -9.79 8.30 -2.52
C PHE A 151 -8.85 7.65 -1.52
N ALA A 152 -7.74 7.09 -1.95
CA ALA A 152 -6.63 6.70 -1.09
C ALA A 152 -5.32 6.74 -1.86
N GLN A 153 -4.22 6.84 -1.12
CA GLN A 153 -2.90 6.95 -1.71
C GLN A 153 -1.87 6.22 -0.84
N VAL A 154 -0.93 5.54 -1.49
CA VAL A 154 0.22 4.90 -0.85
C VAL A 154 1.51 5.41 -1.48
N LEU A 155 2.54 5.67 -0.66
CA LEU A 155 3.83 6.16 -1.14
C LEU A 155 4.95 5.32 -0.54
N ALA A 156 6.04 5.16 -1.27
CA ALA A 156 7.27 4.60 -0.74
C ALA A 156 8.46 4.97 -1.62
N PRO A 157 9.67 5.05 -1.02
CA PRO A 157 10.89 5.20 -1.81
C PRO A 157 11.12 3.96 -2.68
N GLY A 158 11.66 4.16 -3.88
CA GLY A 158 12.01 3.08 -4.79
C GLY A 158 12.65 3.55 -6.09
N SER A 159 12.60 2.69 -7.09
CA SER A 159 13.11 2.89 -8.44
C SER A 159 12.17 2.25 -9.45
N VAL A 160 12.32 2.59 -10.72
CA VAL A 160 11.49 2.05 -11.82
C VAL A 160 11.48 0.51 -11.87
N ASP A 161 12.54 -0.14 -11.39
CA ASP A 161 12.72 -1.60 -11.49
C ASP A 161 12.29 -2.37 -10.24
N ASN A 162 11.96 -1.69 -9.14
CA ASN A 162 11.77 -2.36 -7.84
C ASN A 162 10.32 -2.38 -7.33
N PHE A 163 9.33 -2.12 -8.18
CA PHE A 163 7.94 -2.02 -7.78
C PHE A 163 7.44 -3.21 -6.94
N GLU A 164 7.80 -4.46 -7.29
CA GLU A 164 7.39 -5.63 -6.48
C GLU A 164 7.96 -5.58 -5.06
N SER A 165 9.20 -5.14 -4.90
CA SER A 165 9.80 -4.96 -3.57
C SER A 165 9.07 -3.90 -2.76
N VAL A 166 8.60 -2.83 -3.40
CA VAL A 166 7.84 -1.75 -2.77
C VAL A 166 6.44 -2.23 -2.41
N TYR A 167 5.75 -2.83 -3.37
CA TYR A 167 4.37 -3.26 -3.23
C TYR A 167 4.21 -4.38 -2.20
N VAL A 168 5.04 -5.43 -2.31
CA VAL A 168 4.97 -6.57 -1.40
C VAL A 168 5.69 -6.26 -0.09
N GLY A 169 6.97 -5.89 -0.20
CA GLY A 169 7.84 -5.72 0.96
C GLY A 169 7.58 -4.45 1.74
N GLY A 170 7.40 -3.32 1.05
CA GLY A 170 7.16 -2.03 1.68
C GLY A 170 5.74 -1.89 2.21
N TRP A 171 4.74 -2.17 1.37
CA TRP A 171 3.34 -1.90 1.70
C TRP A 171 2.59 -3.09 2.26
N LEU A 172 2.46 -4.22 1.54
CA LEU A 172 1.61 -5.33 2.02
C LEU A 172 2.16 -6.00 3.27
N CYS A 173 3.49 -6.11 3.41
CA CYS A 173 4.13 -6.74 4.56
C CYS A 173 4.06 -5.92 5.86
N GLU A 174 3.45 -4.74 5.85
CA GLU A 174 2.97 -4.08 7.06
C GLU A 174 2.02 -4.96 7.88
N ILE A 175 1.23 -5.80 7.21
CA ILE A 175 0.37 -6.80 7.83
C ILE A 175 0.75 -8.20 7.29
N PRO A 176 1.78 -8.86 7.86
CA PRO A 176 2.29 -10.14 7.35
C PRO A 176 1.27 -11.28 7.36
N SER A 177 0.20 -11.14 8.14
CA SER A 177 -0.89 -12.10 8.25
C SER A 177 -1.96 -11.96 7.16
N LEU A 178 -1.84 -11.00 6.24
CA LEU A 178 -2.78 -10.88 5.14
C LEU A 178 -2.86 -12.17 4.31
N PRO A 179 -4.07 -12.56 3.86
CA PRO A 179 -4.23 -13.67 2.92
C PRO A 179 -3.34 -13.50 1.68
N GLY A 180 -2.75 -14.61 1.21
CA GLY A 180 -1.88 -14.62 0.04
C GLY A 180 -0.41 -14.30 0.30
N LEU A 181 -0.05 -13.76 1.47
CA LEU A 181 1.35 -13.47 1.78
C LEU A 181 2.15 -14.71 2.21
N ASN A 182 1.53 -15.74 2.78
CA ASN A 182 2.11 -17.09 2.98
C ASN A 182 3.58 -17.13 3.48
N GLY A 183 3.95 -16.22 4.39
CA GLY A 183 5.31 -16.13 4.93
C GLY A 183 6.34 -15.38 4.07
N ILE A 184 5.98 -14.89 2.87
CA ILE A 184 6.86 -14.13 1.95
C ILE A 184 7.51 -12.92 2.66
N CYS A 185 6.84 -12.34 3.65
CA CYS A 185 7.34 -11.17 4.38
C CYS A 185 8.64 -11.43 5.17
N SER A 186 9.00 -12.68 5.50
CA SER A 186 10.31 -12.95 6.13
C SER A 186 11.50 -12.53 5.26
N THR A 187 11.28 -12.45 3.94
CA THR A 187 12.30 -12.06 2.96
C THR A 187 11.94 -10.75 2.29
N ALA A 188 10.69 -10.57 1.83
CA ALA A 188 10.30 -9.38 1.09
C ALA A 188 10.36 -8.08 1.92
N ALA A 189 10.12 -8.16 3.23
CA ALA A 189 10.18 -7.00 4.13
C ALA A 189 11.62 -6.58 4.51
N GLN A 190 12.64 -7.33 4.09
CA GLN A 190 14.02 -7.01 4.48
C GLN A 190 14.45 -5.64 3.93
N GLY A 191 14.88 -4.75 4.82
CA GLY A 191 15.25 -3.37 4.47
C GLY A 191 14.09 -2.38 4.41
N TRP A 192 12.89 -2.82 4.80
CA TRP A 192 11.74 -1.96 5.11
C TRP A 192 11.62 -1.81 6.63
N ASP A 193 11.17 -0.64 7.07
CA ASP A 193 10.95 -0.37 8.48
C ASP A 193 9.44 -0.34 8.75
N HIS A 194 8.95 -1.39 9.40
CA HIS A 194 7.56 -1.50 9.86
C HIS A 194 7.44 -1.33 11.38
N SER A 195 8.50 -0.85 12.05
CA SER A 195 8.61 -0.88 13.52
C SER A 195 7.63 0.05 14.24
N ASN A 196 7.02 1.01 13.54
CA ASN A 196 6.04 1.95 14.08
C ASN A 196 4.60 1.39 14.09
N GLY A 197 4.38 0.14 13.66
CA GLY A 197 3.04 -0.45 13.55
C GLY A 197 2.19 0.20 12.45
N GLU A 198 2.84 0.68 11.40
CA GLU A 198 2.17 1.20 10.20
C GLU A 198 1.43 0.06 9.52
N THR A 199 0.13 0.22 9.31
CA THR A 199 -0.73 -0.73 8.55
C THR A 199 -1.42 -0.07 7.36
N GLY A 200 -1.29 1.25 7.24
CA GLY A 200 -2.12 2.06 6.36
C GLY A 200 -2.00 1.69 4.89
N HIS A 201 -0.80 1.30 4.43
CA HIS A 201 -0.61 0.90 3.04
C HIS A 201 -1.23 -0.47 2.78
N ALA A 202 -0.99 -1.43 3.68
CA ALA A 202 -1.61 -2.76 3.60
C ALA A 202 -3.14 -2.69 3.66
N ASP A 203 -3.71 -1.88 4.55
CA ASP A 203 -5.17 -1.69 4.68
C ASP A 203 -5.78 -1.12 3.39
N VAL A 204 -5.13 -0.12 2.78
CA VAL A 204 -5.59 0.48 1.52
C VAL A 204 -5.51 -0.52 0.36
N LEU A 205 -4.38 -1.22 0.21
CA LEU A 205 -4.14 -2.11 -0.93
C LEU A 205 -4.91 -3.44 -0.83
N SER A 206 -5.25 -3.89 0.38
CA SER A 206 -6.08 -5.09 0.63
C SER A 206 -7.58 -4.80 0.71
N SER A 207 -7.97 -3.52 0.72
CA SER A 207 -9.37 -3.09 0.74
C SER A 207 -10.13 -3.53 -0.51
N THR A 208 -11.42 -3.81 -0.32
CA THR A 208 -12.41 -4.03 -1.39
C THR A 208 -13.22 -2.76 -1.70
N LYS A 209 -12.95 -1.64 -1.01
CA LYS A 209 -13.65 -0.36 -1.23
C LYS A 209 -13.27 0.31 -2.54
N TYR A 210 -12.04 0.06 -3.00
CA TYR A 210 -11.51 0.60 -4.24
C TYR A 210 -11.61 -0.44 -5.34
N SER A 211 -11.81 0.02 -6.57
CA SER A 211 -11.90 -0.81 -7.77
C SER A 211 -10.91 -0.39 -8.85
N LYS A 212 -10.30 0.78 -8.69
CA LYS A 212 -9.34 1.37 -9.61
C LYS A 212 -8.02 1.67 -8.92
N ILE A 213 -6.95 1.63 -9.71
CA ILE A 213 -5.61 2.01 -9.27
C ILE A 213 -4.86 2.69 -10.40
N GLY A 214 -4.00 3.63 -10.05
CA GLY A 214 -2.96 4.13 -10.94
C GLY A 214 -1.67 4.33 -10.15
N CYS A 215 -0.58 3.77 -10.64
CA CYS A 215 0.73 3.87 -10.00
C CYS A 215 1.74 4.53 -10.93
N ALA A 216 2.65 5.32 -10.35
CA ALA A 216 3.72 5.96 -11.10
C ALA A 216 4.92 6.28 -10.21
N ILE A 217 6.07 6.46 -10.86
CA ILE A 217 7.31 6.94 -10.23
C ILE A 217 8.03 7.95 -11.13
N SER A 218 8.33 9.10 -10.57
CA SER A 218 9.11 10.16 -11.21
C SER A 218 10.61 10.01 -10.86
N GLY A 219 11.42 10.94 -11.37
CA GLY A 219 12.86 11.01 -11.05
C GLY A 219 13.19 11.31 -9.59
N THR A 220 12.20 11.56 -8.72
CA THR A 220 12.39 11.74 -7.26
C THR A 220 12.66 10.42 -6.53
N GLY A 221 12.42 9.27 -7.17
CA GLY A 221 12.60 7.96 -6.53
C GLY A 221 11.48 7.61 -5.55
N VAL A 222 10.28 8.16 -5.73
CA VAL A 222 9.09 7.83 -4.91
C VAL A 222 8.05 7.15 -5.77
N TRP A 223 7.72 5.91 -5.46
CA TRP A 223 6.51 5.28 -5.98
C TRP A 223 5.30 5.88 -5.29
N ALA A 224 4.31 6.25 -6.07
CA ALA A 224 2.98 6.61 -5.60
C ALA A 224 1.96 5.70 -6.30
N CYS A 225 0.95 5.25 -5.56
CA CYS A 225 -0.24 4.65 -6.13
C CYS A 225 -1.48 5.33 -5.56
N ASP A 226 -2.35 5.77 -6.45
CA ASP A 226 -3.65 6.33 -6.15
C ASP A 226 -4.74 5.29 -6.39
N LEU A 227 -5.74 5.26 -5.51
CA LEU A 227 -6.85 4.31 -5.55
C LEU A 227 -8.20 5.04 -5.55
N ALA A 228 -9.17 4.46 -6.26
CA ALA A 228 -10.55 4.94 -6.29
C ALA A 228 -11.59 3.81 -6.26
#